data_AF-A0A239AQC3-F1
#
_entry.id   AF-A0A239AQC3-F1
#
_cell.length_a   1.000
_cell.length_b   1.000
_cell.length_c   1.000
_cell.angle_alpha   90.00
_cell.angle_beta   90.00
_cell.angle_gamma   90.00
#
_symmetry.space_group_name_H-M   'P 1'
#
loop_
_entity.id
_entity.type
_entity.pdbx_description
1 polymer ?
#
loop_
_entity_poly.entity_id
_entity_poly.type
_entity_poly.pdbx_seq_one_letter_code
_entity_poly.pdbx_strand_id
1 'polypeptide(L)'
;MRSLWLAHAVLAVGLLAGCSTEFEPAAPAATTPSETYAWVGPSGLEVESEQAARAVVQAQRAEAARLAAEAETRAAAEAAAAAAQQAAKDAAAARRAAATSDADNGADDGYVSSDLEVRCSDGTATVEECFGPGSDLNGNGITDINE
;
A
#
# COMPACT_ATOMS: atom_id res chain seq x y z
N MET A 1 26.88 -13.62 11.90
CA MET A 1 26.85 -12.88 13.18
C MET A 1 28.23 -12.86 13.88
N ARG A 2 29.29 -12.41 13.20
CA ARG A 2 30.64 -12.35 13.79
C ARG A 2 31.42 -11.06 13.47
N SER A 3 30.82 -10.12 12.73
CA SER A 3 31.51 -8.93 12.22
C SER A 3 31.23 -7.63 13.00
N LEU A 4 30.34 -7.64 14.00
CA LEU A 4 29.93 -6.44 14.74
C LEU A 4 30.76 -6.12 16.00
N TRP A 5 31.62 -7.04 16.43
CA TRP A 5 32.33 -6.92 17.71
C TRP A 5 33.66 -6.16 17.63
N LEU A 6 34.27 -6.04 16.45
CA LEU A 6 35.58 -5.38 16.29
C LEU A 6 35.50 -3.84 16.24
N ALA A 7 34.34 -3.27 15.89
CA ALA A 7 34.18 -1.82 15.79
C ALA A 7 34.15 -1.09 17.15
N HIS A 8 33.82 -1.79 18.23
CA HIS A 8 33.71 -1.18 19.57
C HIS A 8 35.03 -1.09 20.32
N ALA A 9 36.08 -1.81 19.90
CA ALA A 9 37.36 -1.83 20.61
C ALA A 9 38.27 -0.62 20.29
N VAL A 10 38.06 0.05 19.16
CA VAL A 10 38.93 1.16 18.72
C VAL A 10 38.52 2.51 19.34
N LEU A 11 37.27 2.65 19.79
CA LEU A 11 36.79 3.93 20.34
C LEU A 11 37.22 4.19 21.80
N ALA A 12 37.72 3.18 22.53
CA ALA A 12 38.02 3.28 23.96
C ALA A 12 39.45 3.71 24.30
N VAL A 13 40.39 3.70 23.33
CA VAL A 13 41.81 4.00 23.59
C VAL A 13 42.16 5.48 23.39
N GLY A 14 41.32 6.26 22.71
CA GLY A 14 41.59 7.66 22.37
C GLY A 14 41.35 8.71 23.48
N LEU A 15 40.79 8.32 24.63
CA LEU A 15 40.30 9.26 25.65
C LEU A 15 41.26 9.52 26.83
N LEU A 16 42.47 8.94 26.83
CA LEU A 16 43.39 8.98 27.98
C LEU A 16 44.75 9.67 27.73
N ALA A 17 44.98 10.32 26.59
CA ALA A 17 46.27 10.92 26.23
C ALA A 17 46.24 12.45 26.10
N GLY A 18 45.68 13.16 27.10
CA GLY A 18 45.54 14.62 27.05
C GLY A 18 45.70 15.33 28.39
N CYS A 19 46.54 14.83 29.30
CA CYS A 19 46.93 15.52 30.54
C CYS A 19 48.45 15.70 30.58
N SER A 20 48.99 16.69 29.87
CA SER A 20 50.35 17.19 30.09
C SER A 20 50.47 18.61 29.54
N THR A 21 50.02 19.60 30.31
CA THR A 21 50.56 20.96 30.17
C THR A 21 51.38 21.21 31.41
N GLU A 22 52.70 21.03 31.26
CA GLU A 22 53.71 21.57 32.15
C GLU A 22 53.45 23.08 32.31
N PHE A 23 53.20 23.50 33.55
CA PHE A 23 53.04 24.91 33.88
C PHE A 23 54.31 25.36 34.59
N GLU A 24 55.15 26.09 33.86
CA GLU A 24 56.33 26.78 34.39
C GLU A 24 55.87 28.09 35.05
N PRO A 25 56.17 28.34 36.34
CA PRO A 25 55.77 29.59 36.99
C PRO A 25 56.74 30.71 36.57
N ALA A 26 56.41 31.42 35.49
CA ALA A 26 56.99 32.73 35.21
C ALA A 26 56.47 33.76 36.24
N ALA A 27 57.39 34.56 36.78
CA ALA A 27 57.13 35.58 37.80
C ALA A 27 55.99 36.55 37.39
N PRO A 28 55.16 37.03 38.34
CA PRO A 28 54.07 37.93 38.00
C PRO A 28 54.62 39.29 37.59
N ALA A 29 54.54 39.59 36.29
CA ALA A 29 54.59 40.97 35.83
C ALA A 29 53.32 41.69 36.33
N ALA A 30 53.50 42.88 36.91
CA ALA A 30 52.40 43.70 37.41
C ALA A 30 51.50 44.14 36.25
N THR A 31 50.40 43.42 36.04
CA THR A 31 49.39 43.74 35.05
C THR A 31 48.61 44.96 35.51
N THR A 32 48.65 46.04 34.71
CA THR A 32 47.72 47.17 34.84
C THR A 32 46.28 46.68 34.81
N PRO A 33 45.38 47.19 35.67
CA PRO A 33 43.99 46.75 35.71
C PRO A 33 43.29 47.22 34.42
N SER A 34 43.22 46.34 33.43
CA SER A 34 42.23 46.45 32.35
C SER A 34 40.86 46.20 32.97
N GLU A 35 39.90 47.10 32.75
CA GLU A 35 38.50 46.90 33.14
C GLU A 35 37.99 45.59 32.55
N THR A 36 38.03 44.53 33.35
CA THR A 36 37.38 43.26 33.03
C THR A 36 35.90 43.47 33.23
N TYR A 37 35.17 43.69 32.15
CA TYR A 37 33.73 43.48 32.13
C TYR A 37 33.47 42.02 32.48
N ALA A 38 33.08 41.76 33.72
CA ALA A 38 32.60 40.46 34.13
C ALA A 38 31.28 40.22 33.40
N TRP A 39 31.33 39.46 32.31
CA TRP A 39 30.13 38.95 31.66
C TRP A 39 29.41 38.06 32.69
N VAL A 40 28.38 38.62 33.32
CA VAL A 40 27.49 37.87 34.19
C VAL A 40 26.63 37.01 33.28
N GLY A 41 26.98 35.73 33.17
CA GLY A 41 26.22 34.76 32.40
C GLY A 41 24.80 34.58 32.95
N PRO A 42 23.93 33.89 32.18
CA PRO A 42 22.54 33.69 32.57
C PRO A 42 22.48 33.11 33.98
N SER A 43 21.64 33.72 34.81
CA SER A 43 21.46 33.24 36.17
C SER A 43 20.94 31.80 36.14
N GLY A 44 21.35 30.96 37.10
CA GLY A 44 20.98 29.53 37.09
C GLY A 44 19.47 29.27 36.95
N LEU A 45 18.64 30.20 37.41
CA LEU A 45 17.18 30.16 37.29
C LEU A 45 16.68 30.31 35.85
N GLU A 46 17.33 31.12 35.02
CA GLU A 46 16.97 31.28 33.60
C GLU A 46 17.25 29.98 32.83
N VAL A 47 18.38 29.34 33.12
CA VAL A 47 18.78 28.06 32.51
C VAL A 47 17.79 26.95 32.86
N GLU A 48 17.34 26.86 34.11
CA GLU A 48 16.33 25.86 34.51
C GLU A 48 14.98 26.12 33.84
N SER A 49 14.55 27.39 33.75
CA SER A 49 13.29 27.74 33.06
C SER A 49 13.33 27.39 31.56
N GLU A 50 14.47 27.59 30.90
CA GLU A 50 14.64 27.26 29.49
C GLU A 50 14.62 25.74 29.27
N GLN A 51 15.26 24.97 30.16
CA GLN A 51 15.23 23.51 30.11
C GLN A 51 13.81 22.97 30.33
N ALA A 52 13.05 23.54 31.27
CA ALA A 52 11.66 23.19 31.49
C ALA A 52 10.80 23.49 30.25
N ALA A 53 10.97 24.66 29.62
CA ALA A 53 10.26 25.01 28.40
C ALA A 53 10.58 24.05 27.24
N ARG A 54 11.87 23.68 27.08
CA ARG A 54 12.30 22.69 26.08
C ARG A 54 11.68 21.32 26.33
N ALA A 55 11.61 20.88 27.58
CA ALA A 55 10.98 19.61 27.94
C ALA A 55 9.49 19.58 27.59
N VAL A 56 8.76 20.67 27.83
CA VAL A 56 7.34 20.77 27.46
C VAL A 56 7.15 20.68 25.95
N VAL A 57 7.97 21.39 25.15
CA VAL A 57 7.90 21.33 23.69
C VAL A 57 8.23 19.92 23.17
N GLN A 58 9.20 19.24 23.77
CA GLN A 58 9.52 17.86 23.41
C GLN A 58 8.37 16.90 23.74
N ALA A 59 7.73 17.05 24.90
CA ALA A 59 6.57 16.26 25.27
C ALA A 59 5.40 16.46 24.29
N GLN A 60 5.12 17.70 23.89
CA GLN A 60 4.09 18.00 22.90
C GLN A 60 4.40 17.39 21.53
N ARG A 61 5.66 17.44 21.09
CA ARG A 61 6.07 16.78 19.83
C ARG A 61 5.92 15.27 19.89
N ALA A 62 6.23 14.65 21.02
CA ALA A 62 6.05 13.21 21.22
C ALA A 62 4.55 12.83 21.19
N GLU A 63 3.69 13.63 21.81
CA GLU A 63 2.24 13.42 21.76
C GLU A 63 1.67 13.61 20.35
N ALA A 64 2.10 14.67 19.64
CA ALA A 64 1.71 14.90 18.26
C ALA A 64 2.15 13.75 17.34
N ALA A 65 3.36 13.22 17.52
CA ALA A 65 3.85 12.06 16.78
C ALA A 65 3.02 10.80 17.07
N ARG A 66 2.62 10.58 18.33
CA ARG A 66 1.73 9.46 18.70
C ARG A 66 0.37 9.56 18.02
N LEU A 67 -0.23 10.75 18.04
CA LEU A 67 -1.52 10.99 17.40
C LEU A 67 -1.45 10.85 15.87
N ALA A 68 -0.36 11.30 15.25
CA ALA A 68 -0.13 11.10 13.82
C ALA A 68 -0.02 9.61 13.46
N ALA A 69 0.75 8.84 14.24
CA ALA A 69 0.87 7.39 14.03
C ALA A 69 -0.49 6.68 14.21
N GLU A 70 -1.28 7.05 15.23
CA GLU A 70 -2.62 6.50 15.42
C GLU A 70 -3.54 6.82 14.22
N ALA A 71 -3.50 8.07 13.73
CA ALA A 71 -4.27 8.48 12.56
C ALA A 71 -3.88 7.70 11.29
N GLU A 72 -2.57 7.45 11.07
CA GLU A 72 -2.09 6.62 9.95
C GLU A 72 -2.60 5.18 10.06
N THR A 73 -2.52 4.57 11.26
CA THR A 73 -3.03 3.21 11.46
C THR A 73 -4.54 3.12 11.25
N ARG A 74 -5.29 4.13 11.67
CA ARG A 74 -6.73 4.21 11.44
C ARG A 74 -7.05 4.36 9.95
N ALA A 75 -6.35 5.25 9.25
CA ALA A 75 -6.54 5.44 7.81
C ALA A 75 -6.24 4.15 7.03
N ALA A 76 -5.17 3.42 7.41
CA ALA A 76 -4.86 2.12 6.81
C ALA A 76 -5.96 1.08 7.07
N ALA A 77 -6.51 1.03 8.29
CA ALA A 77 -7.62 0.13 8.62
C ALA A 77 -8.90 0.47 7.84
N GLU A 78 -9.25 1.75 7.71
CA GLU A 78 -10.40 2.22 6.93
C GLU A 78 -10.24 1.89 5.44
N ALA A 79 -9.05 2.09 4.87
CA ALA A 79 -8.74 1.71 3.49
C ALA A 79 -8.85 0.20 3.26
N ALA A 80 -8.34 -0.62 4.19
CA ALA A 80 -8.46 -2.08 4.11
C ALA A 80 -9.93 -2.54 4.20
N ALA A 81 -10.73 -1.91 5.06
CA ALA A 81 -12.17 -2.21 5.17
C ALA A 81 -12.92 -1.84 3.88
N ALA A 82 -12.61 -0.69 3.27
CA ALA A 82 -13.20 -0.28 1.99
C ALA A 82 -12.85 -1.26 0.86
N ALA A 83 -11.58 -1.69 0.78
CA ALA A 83 -11.14 -2.68 -0.20
C ALA A 83 -11.86 -4.04 -0.02
N ALA A 84 -12.03 -4.50 1.22
CA ALA A 84 -12.76 -5.73 1.51
C ALA A 84 -14.25 -5.63 1.12
N GLN A 85 -14.89 -4.49 1.38
CA GLN A 85 -16.28 -4.27 0.96
C GLN A 85 -16.42 -4.26 -0.57
N GLN A 86 -15.47 -3.66 -1.29
CA GLN A 86 -15.48 -3.66 -2.74
C GLN A 86 -15.30 -5.07 -3.30
N ALA A 87 -14.33 -5.83 -2.80
CA ALA A 87 -14.12 -7.23 -3.19
C ALA A 87 -15.37 -8.10 -2.94
N ALA A 88 -16.10 -7.86 -1.84
CA ALA A 88 -17.36 -8.56 -1.57
C ALA A 88 -18.46 -8.20 -2.57
N LYS A 89 -18.57 -6.93 -2.97
CA LYS A 89 -19.53 -6.49 -4.01
C LYS A 89 -19.19 -7.09 -5.35
N ASP A 90 -17.92 -7.11 -5.74
CA ASP A 90 -17.46 -7.67 -7.01
C ASP A 90 -17.71 -9.19 -7.06
N ALA A 91 -17.41 -9.89 -5.95
CA ALA A 91 -17.73 -11.31 -5.84
C ALA A 91 -19.23 -11.60 -5.91
N ALA A 92 -20.07 -10.75 -5.30
CA ALA A 92 -21.52 -10.86 -5.41
C ALA A 92 -22.02 -10.59 -6.84
N ALA A 93 -21.44 -9.61 -7.53
CA ALA A 93 -21.75 -9.31 -8.93
C ALA A 93 -21.35 -10.47 -9.86
N ALA A 94 -20.16 -11.05 -9.68
CA ALA A 94 -19.71 -12.21 -10.43
C ALA A 94 -20.62 -13.43 -10.24
N ARG A 95 -21.06 -13.69 -9.00
CA ARG A 95 -22.03 -14.77 -8.71
C ARG A 95 -23.38 -14.53 -9.39
N ARG A 96 -23.87 -13.29 -9.42
CA ARG A 96 -25.11 -12.94 -10.13
C ARG A 96 -24.97 -13.15 -11.64
N ALA A 97 -23.85 -12.73 -12.22
CA ALA A 97 -23.58 -12.94 -13.64
C ALA A 97 -23.52 -14.44 -14.01
N ALA A 98 -22.90 -15.27 -13.16
CA ALA A 98 -22.88 -16.72 -13.33
C ALA A 98 -24.29 -17.34 -13.22
N ALA A 99 -25.11 -16.87 -12.27
CA ALA A 99 -26.48 -17.35 -12.12
C ALA A 99 -27.37 -16.98 -13.33
N THR A 100 -27.14 -15.83 -13.97
CA THR A 100 -27.86 -15.46 -15.20
C THR A 100 -27.40 -16.25 -16.42
N SER A 101 -26.11 -16.59 -16.53
CA SER A 101 -25.63 -17.43 -17.64
C SER A 101 -26.16 -18.87 -17.58
N ASP A 102 -26.38 -19.41 -16.39
CA ASP A 102 -27.00 -20.74 -16.24
C ASP A 102 -28.51 -20.71 -16.54
N ALA A 103 -29.19 -19.57 -16.32
CA ALA A 103 -30.61 -19.42 -16.64
C ALA A 103 -30.85 -19.27 -18.16
N ASP A 104 -29.99 -18.55 -18.88
CA ASP A 104 -30.12 -18.38 -20.34
C ASP A 104 -29.73 -19.64 -21.13
N ASN A 105 -28.80 -20.46 -20.62
CA ASN A 105 -28.47 -21.75 -21.23
C ASN A 105 -29.49 -22.86 -20.93
N GLY A 106 -30.45 -22.62 -20.02
CA GLY A 106 -31.53 -23.55 -19.67
C GLY A 106 -32.91 -23.17 -20.20
N ALA A 107 -33.04 -22.00 -20.83
CA ALA A 107 -34.29 -21.48 -21.41
C ALA A 107 -34.28 -21.43 -22.96
N ASP A 108 -33.27 -22.02 -23.60
CA ASP A 108 -33.40 -22.54 -24.96
C ASP A 108 -33.82 -24.01 -24.86
N ASP A 109 -35.07 -24.21 -24.46
CA ASP A 109 -35.71 -25.52 -24.29
C ASP A 109 -36.08 -26.16 -25.64
N GLY A 110 -35.47 -25.72 -26.75
CA GLY A 110 -35.64 -26.37 -28.05
C GLY A 110 -37.10 -26.38 -28.52
N TYR A 111 -37.95 -25.47 -28.05
CA TYR A 111 -39.34 -25.41 -28.52
C TYR A 111 -39.46 -25.04 -30.01
N VAL A 112 -38.41 -24.46 -30.61
CA VAL A 112 -38.32 -24.30 -32.07
C VAL A 112 -38.01 -25.63 -32.76
N SER A 113 -37.34 -26.56 -32.07
CA SER A 113 -37.04 -27.89 -32.59
C SER A 113 -38.30 -28.73 -32.73
N SER A 114 -39.26 -28.68 -31.80
CA SER A 114 -40.43 -29.57 -31.84
C SER A 114 -41.41 -29.26 -32.99
N ASP A 115 -41.78 -27.99 -33.22
CA ASP A 115 -42.68 -27.63 -34.34
C ASP A 115 -41.98 -27.77 -35.70
N LEU A 116 -40.71 -27.39 -35.79
CA LEU A 116 -39.93 -27.58 -37.01
C LEU A 116 -39.69 -29.07 -37.31
N GLU A 117 -39.33 -29.89 -36.32
CA GLU A 117 -39.12 -31.34 -36.45
C GLU A 117 -40.40 -32.09 -36.83
N VAL A 118 -41.56 -31.67 -36.29
CA VAL A 118 -42.88 -32.18 -36.72
C VAL A 118 -43.17 -31.78 -38.16
N ARG A 119 -43.00 -30.51 -38.54
CA ARG A 119 -43.24 -30.07 -39.93
C ARG A 119 -42.27 -30.72 -40.92
N CYS A 120 -41.04 -31.00 -40.51
CA CYS A 120 -40.05 -31.74 -41.30
C CYS A 120 -40.42 -33.22 -41.43
N SER A 121 -40.95 -33.84 -40.38
CA SER A 121 -41.43 -35.24 -40.41
C SER A 121 -42.72 -35.40 -41.22
N ASP A 122 -43.62 -34.43 -41.13
CA ASP A 122 -44.90 -34.39 -41.86
C ASP A 122 -44.74 -33.88 -43.30
N GLY A 123 -43.52 -33.45 -43.70
CA GLY A 123 -43.20 -32.98 -45.04
C GLY A 123 -43.84 -31.63 -45.41
N THR A 124 -44.24 -30.85 -44.42
CA THR A 124 -44.90 -29.55 -44.59
C THR A 124 -43.93 -28.37 -44.50
N ALA A 125 -42.73 -28.57 -43.94
CA ALA A 125 -41.62 -27.62 -43.99
C ALA A 125 -40.74 -27.86 -45.23
N THR A 126 -40.07 -26.80 -45.70
CA THR A 126 -39.12 -26.91 -46.80
C THR A 126 -37.78 -27.49 -46.30
N VAL A 127 -37.00 -28.08 -47.21
CA VAL A 127 -35.69 -28.67 -46.87
C VAL A 127 -34.73 -27.61 -46.31
N GLU A 128 -34.80 -26.38 -46.81
CA GLU A 128 -33.99 -25.26 -46.29
C GLU A 128 -34.40 -24.83 -44.88
N GLU A 129 -35.68 -24.97 -44.52
CA GLU A 129 -36.14 -24.75 -43.14
C GLU A 129 -35.68 -25.90 -42.22
N CYS A 130 -35.66 -27.14 -42.72
CA CYS A 130 -35.32 -28.33 -41.92
C CYS A 130 -33.81 -28.54 -41.72
N PHE A 131 -33.00 -28.23 -42.74
CA PHE A 131 -31.58 -28.57 -42.78
C PHE A 131 -30.67 -27.34 -43.01
N GLY A 132 -31.24 -26.14 -42.99
CA GLY A 132 -30.53 -24.89 -43.23
C GLY A 132 -30.29 -24.57 -44.71
N PRO A 133 -29.96 -23.31 -45.04
CA PRO A 133 -29.73 -22.88 -46.42
C PRO A 133 -28.53 -23.63 -47.03
N GLY A 134 -28.78 -24.32 -48.15
CA GLY A 134 -27.78 -25.07 -48.89
C GLY A 134 -27.77 -26.59 -48.69
N SER A 135 -28.72 -27.12 -47.93
CA SER A 135 -28.94 -28.56 -47.84
C SER A 135 -29.78 -29.05 -49.01
N ASP A 136 -29.13 -29.43 -50.10
CA ASP A 136 -29.78 -30.13 -51.21
C ASP A 136 -29.90 -31.63 -50.89
N LEU A 137 -31.05 -32.22 -51.21
CA LEU A 137 -31.36 -33.63 -50.94
C LEU A 137 -30.52 -34.64 -51.77
N ASN A 138 -29.51 -34.17 -52.50
CA ASN A 138 -28.64 -35.04 -53.31
C ASN A 138 -27.47 -35.63 -52.48
N GLY A 139 -27.34 -35.27 -51.20
CA GLY A 139 -26.35 -35.87 -50.29
C GLY A 139 -24.93 -35.32 -50.44
N ASN A 140 -24.75 -34.23 -51.20
CA ASN A 140 -23.45 -33.63 -51.44
C ASN A 140 -23.41 -32.31 -50.67
N GLY A 141 -23.16 -32.35 -49.36
CA GLY A 141 -23.16 -31.17 -48.48
C GLY A 141 -22.13 -30.08 -48.86
N ILE A 142 -22.33 -29.43 -50.00
CA ILE A 142 -21.62 -28.29 -50.53
C ILE A 142 -22.68 -27.45 -51.25
N THR A 143 -23.17 -26.43 -50.56
CA THR A 143 -23.64 -25.24 -51.24
C THR A 143 -22.48 -24.72 -52.06
N ASP A 144 -22.64 -24.74 -53.39
CA ASP A 144 -21.71 -24.12 -54.32
C ASP A 144 -21.71 -22.61 -54.03
N ILE A 145 -20.83 -22.17 -53.12
CA ILE A 145 -20.40 -20.77 -53.02
C ILE A 145 -19.50 -20.55 -54.24
N ASN A 146 -20.10 -20.34 -55.40
CA ASN A 146 -19.54 -19.64 -56.57
C ASN A 146 -20.55 -19.63 -57.73
N GLU A 147 -21.42 -18.62 -57.80
CA GLU A 147 -21.44 -17.56 -58.84
C GLU A 147 -22.63 -16.61 -58.66
#